data_AF-A0A843CB70-F1
#
_entry.id   AF-A0A843CB70-F1
#
_cell.length_a   1.000
_cell.length_b   1.000
_cell.length_c   1.000
_cell.angle_alpha   90.00
_cell.angle_beta   90.00
_cell.angle_gamma   90.00
#
_symmetry.space_group_name_H-M   'P 1'
#
loop_
_entity.id
_entity.type
_entity.pdbx_description
1 polymer ?
#
loop_
_entity_poly.entity_id
_entity_poly.type
_entity_poly.pdbx_seq_one_letter_code
_entity_poly.pdbx_strand_id
1 'polypeptide(L)'
;MEAELPNHLPGTIRISGLGEDVKIPIYKLRHFRCKSLKGKGSRSGIRVIYAYDQDEDKVMLIEIYYKNGKQNHDKKRILKYFTEDCS
;
A
#
# COMPACT_ATOMS: atom_id res chain seq x y z
N MET A 1 15.75 4.34 6.15
CA MET A 1 15.58 5.71 5.60
C MET A 1 14.09 5.92 5.36
N GLU A 2 13.54 7.09 5.65
CA GLU A 2 12.14 7.38 5.31
C GLU A 2 12.05 7.77 3.84
N ALA A 3 11.25 7.05 3.07
CA ALA A 3 11.02 7.43 1.70
C ALA A 3 10.19 8.71 1.62
N GLU A 4 10.81 9.81 1.21
CA GLU A 4 10.12 11.03 0.76
C GLU A 4 9.36 10.72 -0.54
N LEU A 5 8.14 10.19 -0.38
CA LEU A 5 7.19 10.23 -1.48
C LEU A 5 6.92 11.69 -1.84
N PRO A 6 6.66 12.00 -3.13
CA PRO A 6 6.23 13.33 -3.50
C PRO A 6 5.08 13.76 -2.59
N ASN A 7 5.21 14.94 -1.95
CA ASN A 7 4.27 15.53 -0.98
C ASN A 7 2.81 15.69 -1.49
N HIS A 8 2.47 15.14 -2.66
CA HIS A 8 1.24 15.37 -3.38
C HIS A 8 0.57 14.08 -3.90
N LEU A 9 0.94 12.86 -3.48
CA LEU A 9 0.18 11.64 -3.85
C LEU A 9 -1.13 11.57 -3.02
N PRO A 10 -2.27 12.07 -3.55
CA PRO A 10 -3.45 12.27 -2.73
C PRO A 10 -4.09 10.92 -2.41
N GLY A 11 -4.36 10.67 -1.14
CA GLY A 11 -4.99 9.43 -0.68
C GLY A 11 -4.01 8.29 -0.37
N THR A 12 -2.70 8.48 -0.57
CA THR A 12 -1.66 7.57 -0.09
C THR A 12 -1.37 7.83 1.39
N ILE A 13 -1.32 6.77 2.19
CA ILE A 13 -1.00 6.83 3.63
C ILE A 13 0.01 5.74 3.94
N ARG A 14 1.13 6.07 4.59
CA ARG A 14 2.11 5.09 5.07
C ARG A 14 1.50 4.22 6.17
N ILE A 15 1.72 2.91 6.10
CA ILE A 15 1.28 1.96 7.12
C ILE A 15 2.33 1.93 8.23
N SER A 16 1.94 2.30 9.44
CA SER A 16 2.77 2.21 10.65
C SER A 16 2.55 0.89 11.39
N GLY A 17 3.42 0.58 12.36
CA GLY A 17 3.25 -0.58 13.25
C GLY A 17 3.49 -1.94 12.58
N LEU A 18 4.36 -1.98 11.56
CA LEU A 18 4.77 -3.21 10.87
C LEU A 18 6.02 -3.87 11.47
N GLY A 19 6.71 -3.21 12.40
CA GLY A 19 7.96 -3.68 13.00
C GLY A 19 9.20 -3.08 12.33
N GLU A 20 10.35 -3.16 13.00
CA GLU A 20 11.62 -2.59 12.52
C GLU A 20 12.30 -3.44 11.43
N ASP A 21 11.89 -4.71 11.32
CA ASP A 21 12.39 -5.65 10.32
C ASP A 21 11.80 -5.39 8.93
N VAL A 22 10.73 -4.61 8.84
CA VAL A 22 10.17 -4.16 7.56
C VAL A 22 10.94 -2.92 7.08
N LYS A 23 11.96 -3.16 6.26
CA LYS A 23 12.88 -2.11 5.78
C LYS A 23 12.26 -1.23 4.69
N ILE A 24 11.48 -1.83 3.79
CA ILE A 24 10.84 -1.10 2.68
C ILE A 24 9.51 -0.49 3.17
N PRO A 25 9.32 0.84 3.03
CA PRO A 25 8.07 1.49 3.42
C PRO A 25 6.85 0.97 2.64
N ILE A 26 5.77 0.68 3.38
CA ILE A 26 4.52 0.18 2.80
C ILE A 26 3.43 1.24 2.93
N TYR A 27 2.66 1.38 1.86
CA TYR A 27 1.65 2.41 1.71
C TYR A 27 0.29 1.82 1.37
N LYS A 28 -0.75 2.54 1.79
CA LYS A 28 -2.13 2.30 1.44
C LYS A 28 -2.66 3.46 0.61
N LEU A 29 -2.98 3.20 -0.65
CA LEU A 29 -3.70 4.14 -1.49
C LEU A 29 -5.20 3.97 -1.30
N ARG A 30 -5.84 5.08 -0.92
CA ARG A 30 -7.29 5.28 -0.92
C ARG A 30 -7.67 6.07 -2.17
N HIS A 31 -8.96 6.11 -2.46
CA HIS A 31 -9.51 6.93 -3.53
C HIS A 31 -9.09 6.56 -4.97
N PHE A 32 -8.73 5.30 -5.18
CA PHE A 32 -8.33 4.78 -6.49
C PHE A 32 -9.49 4.84 -7.50
N ARG A 33 -9.34 5.55 -8.62
CA ARG A 33 -10.41 5.67 -9.62
C ARG A 33 -10.51 4.40 -10.46
N CYS A 34 -11.74 3.94 -10.75
CA CYS A 34 -11.97 2.78 -11.61
C CYS A 34 -13.07 3.09 -12.62
N LYS A 35 -12.76 3.03 -13.92
CA LYS A 35 -13.71 3.29 -15.02
C LYS A 35 -14.87 2.29 -15.03
N SER A 36 -14.60 1.04 -14.66
CA SER A 36 -15.62 -0.03 -14.61
C SER A 36 -16.64 0.19 -13.49
N LEU A 37 -16.28 0.93 -12.43
CA LEU A 37 -17.18 1.31 -11.33
C LEU A 37 -17.83 2.66 -11.64
N LYS A 38 -18.78 2.64 -12.59
CA LYS A 38 -19.49 3.83 -13.10
C LYS A 38 -20.10 4.67 -11.97
N GLY A 39 -20.01 5.99 -12.11
CA GLY A 39 -20.59 6.97 -11.16
C GLY A 39 -19.86 7.08 -9.82
N LYS A 40 -18.78 6.32 -9.57
CA LYS A 40 -18.05 6.36 -8.29
C LYS A 40 -16.79 7.20 -8.35
N GLY A 41 -16.13 7.36 -9.51
CA GLY A 41 -14.90 8.14 -9.62
C GLY A 41 -13.85 7.70 -8.59
N SER A 42 -13.31 8.66 -7.81
CA SER A 42 -12.37 8.39 -6.71
C SER A 42 -13.03 7.81 -5.46
N ARG A 43 -14.35 7.61 -5.46
CA ARG A 43 -15.10 6.93 -4.40
C ARG A 43 -15.41 5.48 -4.77
N SER A 44 -14.58 4.87 -5.60
CA SER A 44 -14.70 3.47 -6.03
C SER A 44 -14.77 2.49 -4.86
N GLY A 45 -14.14 2.81 -3.72
CA GLY A 45 -14.00 1.92 -2.58
C GLY A 45 -12.83 0.93 -2.71
N ILE A 46 -12.08 0.96 -3.81
CA ILE A 46 -10.87 0.17 -3.99
C ILE A 46 -9.76 0.74 -3.09
N ARG A 47 -9.00 -0.16 -2.47
CA ARG A 47 -7.76 0.13 -1.75
C ARG A 47 -6.64 -0.68 -2.35
N VAL A 48 -5.48 -0.04 -2.49
CA VAL A 48 -4.26 -0.66 -2.99
C VAL A 48 -3.20 -0.60 -1.90
N ILE A 49 -2.57 -1.73 -1.61
CA ILE A 49 -1.42 -1.84 -0.71
C ILE A 49 -0.20 -2.09 -1.58
N TYR A 50 0.82 -1.26 -1.41
CA TYR A 50 2.04 -1.35 -2.19
C TYR A 50 3.26 -0.98 -1.34
N ALA A 51 4.40 -1.56 -1.67
CA ALA A 51 5.70 -1.12 -1.21
C ALA A 51 6.32 -0.21 -2.28
N TYR A 52 7.08 0.79 -1.85
CA TYR A 52 7.90 1.60 -2.75
C TYR A 52 9.35 1.55 -2.27
N ASP A 53 10.19 0.96 -3.11
CA ASP A 53 11.63 0.93 -2.94
C ASP A 53 12.23 2.11 -3.71
N GLN A 54 12.79 3.07 -2.98
CA GLN A 54 13.38 4.27 -3.57
C GLN A 54 14.72 4.02 -4.22
N ASP A 55 15.47 3.04 -3.72
CA ASP A 55 16.82 2.75 -4.21
C ASP A 55 16.73 2.11 -5.60
N GLU A 56 15.68 1.29 -5.82
CA GLU A 56 15.38 0.63 -7.11
C GLU A 56 14.36 1.39 -7.99
N ASP A 57 13.80 2.52 -7.54
CA ASP A 57 12.63 3.20 -8.16
C ASP A 57 11.50 2.21 -8.53
N LYS A 58 11.10 1.39 -7.56
CA LYS A 58 10.26 0.21 -7.80
C LYS A 58 9.02 0.19 -6.93
N VAL A 59 7.87 0.03 -7.59
CA VAL A 59 6.57 -0.17 -6.93
C VAL A 59 6.19 -1.64 -6.94
N MET A 60 6.01 -2.23 -5.77
CA MET A 60 5.57 -3.61 -5.61
C MET A 60 4.13 -3.68 -5.14
N LEU A 61 3.26 -4.27 -5.96
CA LEU A 61 1.86 -4.49 -5.60
C LEU A 61 1.74 -5.64 -4.60
N ILE A 62 1.15 -5.37 -3.43
CA ILE A 62 0.98 -6.36 -2.36
C ILE A 62 -0.45 -6.89 -2.34
N GLU A 63 -1.44 -6.00 -2.38
CA GLU A 63 -2.85 -6.36 -2.25
C GLU A 63 -3.75 -5.29 -2.90
N ILE A 64 -4.84 -5.74 -3.53
CA ILE A 64 -5.97 -4.89 -3.91
C ILE A 64 -7.23 -5.45 -3.26
N TYR A 65 -8.02 -4.61 -2.62
CA TYR A 65 -9.28 -5.05 -2.00
C TYR A 65 -10.37 -3.98 -2.03
N TYR A 66 -11.63 -4.42 -1.92
CA TYR A 66 -12.78 -3.54 -1.78
C TYR A 66 -13.08 -3.22 -0.32
N LYS A 67 -13.28 -1.95 0.00
CA LYS A 67 -13.38 -1.47 1.38
C LYS A 67 -14.47 -2.10 2.24
N ASN A 68 -15.56 -2.57 1.63
CA ASN A 68 -16.67 -3.21 2.36
C ASN A 68 -16.52 -4.74 2.40
N GLY A 69 -15.60 -5.32 1.60
CA GLY A 69 -15.28 -6.75 1.65
C GLY A 69 -14.16 -7.06 2.63
N LYS A 70 -13.37 -6.06 3.04
CA LYS A 70 -12.29 -6.20 4.02
C LYS A 70 -12.05 -4.89 4.76
N GLN A 71 -11.97 -4.96 6.08
CA GLN A 71 -11.78 -3.78 6.93
C GLN A 71 -10.38 -3.18 6.75
N ASN A 72 -9.33 -4.02 6.73
CA ASN A 72 -7.94 -3.57 6.72
C ASN A 72 -7.03 -4.45 5.82
N HIS A 73 -5.79 -4.01 5.63
CA HIS A 73 -4.77 -4.71 4.85
C HIS A 73 -4.34 -6.04 5.50
N ASP A 74 -3.78 -6.96 4.71
CA ASP A 74 -3.23 -8.21 5.22
C ASP A 74 -1.83 -8.04 5.85
N LYS A 75 -1.78 -7.83 7.17
CA LYS A 75 -0.52 -7.70 7.90
C LYS A 75 0.33 -8.98 7.83
N LYS A 76 -0.28 -10.17 7.81
CA LYS A 76 0.46 -11.43 7.76
C LYS A 76 1.19 -11.58 6.42
N ARG A 77 0.52 -11.25 5.31
CA ARG A 77 1.15 -11.23 3.97
C ARG A 77 2.31 -10.25 3.92
N ILE A 78 2.14 -9.05 4.46
CA ILE A 78 3.20 -8.04 4.51
C ILE A 78 4.42 -8.60 5.23
N LEU A 79 4.24 -9.09 6.46
CA LEU A 79 5.36 -9.59 7.25
C LEU A 79 6.06 -10.74 6.50
N LYS A 80 5.32 -11.71 5.99
CA LYS A 80 5.87 -12.84 5.24
C LYS A 80 6.82 -12.47 4.09
N TYR A 81 6.59 -11.37 3.38
CA TYR A 81 7.37 -11.02 2.18
C TYR A 81 8.29 -9.81 2.36
N PHE A 82 8.13 -9.06 3.45
CA PHE A 82 8.84 -7.79 3.66
C PHE A 82 9.55 -7.71 5.01
N THR A 83 9.52 -8.77 5.84
CA THR A 83 10.53 -8.96 6.89
C THR A 83 11.64 -9.84 6.32
N GLU A 84 12.89 -9.47 6.54
CA GLU A 84 14.02 -10.32 6.15
C GLU A 84 13.91 -11.67 6.87
N ASP A 85 13.68 -12.75 6.11
CA ASP A 85 14.17 -14.06 6.53
C ASP A 85 15.69 -13.97 6.38
N CYS A 86 16.36 -13.69 7.50
CA CYS A 86 17.81 -13.82 7.63
C CYS A 86 18.22 -15.16 7.00
N SER A 87 18.83 -15.10 5.82
CA SER A 87 19.42 -16.22 5.08
C SER A 87 20.90 -15.94 4.94
#